data_AF-A0AAU8A5W9-F1
#
_entry.id   AF-A0AAU8A5W9-F1
#
_cell.length_a   1.000
_cell.length_b   1.000
_cell.length_c   1.000
_cell.angle_alpha   90.00
_cell.angle_beta   90.00
_cell.angle_gamma   90.00
#
_symmetry.space_group_name_H-M   'P 1'
#
loop_
_entity.id
_entity.type
_entity.pdbx_description
1 polymer ?
#
loop_
_entity_poly.entity_id
_entity_poly.type
_entity_poly.pdbx_seq_one_letter_code
_entity_poly.pdbx_strand_id
1 'polypeptide(L)'
;MAEFKYCRNCGKQLEPGARVCMGCGVPVGTGHRYCWNCGSGTDEEAVVCVACGVGLVPKSGRPPERAAAQPGAKSKVAAGLLGIFLGWLGIHNFYLGFTSKAVTQLILGILGIVTFGVTTWISGIWGFVEGILALTGGIPADAEGKPLAD
;
A
#
# COMPACT_ATOMS: atom_id res chain seq x y z
N MET A 1 -2.38 -6.04 -27.20
CA MET A 1 -1.91 -7.42 -26.88
C MET A 1 -0.41 -7.34 -26.72
N ALA A 2 0.17 -7.82 -25.61
CA ALA A 2 1.61 -7.78 -25.44
C ALA A 2 2.29 -8.76 -26.42
N GLU A 3 3.25 -8.26 -27.21
CA GLU A 3 4.05 -9.08 -28.12
C GLU A 3 5.21 -9.73 -27.34
N PHE A 4 5.15 -11.04 -27.12
CA PHE A 4 6.19 -11.79 -26.42
C PHE A 4 7.35 -12.12 -27.38
N LYS A 5 8.48 -11.40 -27.25
CA LYS A 5 9.67 -11.59 -28.09
C LYS A 5 10.60 -12.70 -27.59
N TYR A 6 10.60 -12.97 -26.28
CA TYR A 6 11.44 -13.98 -25.63
C TYR A 6 10.63 -14.86 -24.68
N CYS A 7 11.06 -16.12 -24.55
CA CYS A 7 10.45 -17.09 -23.65
C CYS A 7 10.79 -16.78 -22.18
N ARG A 8 9.76 -16.63 -21.33
CA ARG A 8 9.95 -16.35 -19.89
C ARG A 8 10.45 -17.55 -19.07
N ASN A 9 10.58 -18.73 -19.68
CA ASN A 9 11.06 -19.94 -19.02
C ASN A 9 12.53 -20.28 -19.36
N CYS A 10 12.97 -20.06 -20.60
CA CYS A 10 14.33 -20.43 -21.04
C CYS A 10 15.13 -19.29 -21.71
N GLY A 11 14.55 -18.10 -21.88
CA GLY A 11 15.24 -16.93 -22.43
C GLY A 11 15.46 -16.94 -23.95
N LYS A 12 15.07 -18.00 -24.67
CA LYS A 12 15.20 -18.06 -26.15
C LYS A 12 14.18 -17.15 -26.84
N GLN A 13 14.59 -16.58 -27.97
CA GLN A 13 13.74 -15.74 -28.81
C GLN A 13 12.57 -16.56 -29.38
N LEU A 14 11.39 -15.96 -29.40
CA LEU A 14 10.17 -16.55 -29.94
C LEU A 14 9.94 -16.06 -31.36
N GLU A 15 9.40 -16.94 -32.19
CA GLU A 15 8.93 -16.57 -33.52
C GLU A 15 7.64 -15.74 -33.44
N PRO A 16 7.39 -14.82 -34.39
CA PRO A 16 6.16 -14.03 -34.43
C PRO A 16 4.92 -14.94 -34.44
N GLY A 17 4.04 -14.79 -33.46
CA GLY A 17 2.81 -15.59 -33.34
C GLY A 17 2.99 -16.99 -32.75
N ALA A 18 4.18 -17.32 -32.22
CA ALA A 18 4.40 -18.59 -31.53
C ALA A 18 3.43 -18.74 -30.33
N ARG A 19 2.77 -19.91 -30.24
CA ARG A 19 1.96 -20.28 -29.06
C ARG A 19 2.73 -21.10 -28.04
N VAL A 20 3.78 -21.79 -28.49
CA VAL A 20 4.64 -22.66 -27.67
C VAL A 20 6.09 -22.34 -28.00
N CYS A 21 6.95 -22.33 -26.98
CA CYS A 21 8.38 -22.13 -27.17
C CYS A 21 9.02 -23.41 -27.73
N MET A 22 9.56 -23.35 -28.95
CA MET A 22 10.29 -24.46 -29.58
C MET A 22 11.57 -24.86 -28.83
N GLY A 23 12.07 -23.99 -27.96
CA GLY A 23 13.31 -24.22 -27.21
C GLY A 23 13.16 -24.99 -25.90
N CYS A 24 11.97 -24.96 -25.27
CA CYS A 24 11.74 -25.64 -23.98
C CYS A 24 10.34 -26.27 -23.84
N GLY A 25 9.46 -26.16 -24.85
CA GLY A 25 8.17 -26.82 -24.89
C GLY A 25 7.04 -26.16 -24.09
N VAL A 26 7.30 -25.06 -23.37
CA VAL A 26 6.25 -24.39 -22.57
C VAL A 26 5.47 -23.36 -23.41
N PRO A 27 4.19 -23.11 -23.10
CA PRO A 27 3.39 -22.11 -23.80
C PRO A 27 3.93 -20.69 -23.59
N VAL A 28 3.78 -19.85 -24.61
CA VAL A 28 4.24 -18.45 -24.57
C VAL A 28 3.52 -17.69 -23.45
N GLY A 29 4.28 -16.86 -22.74
CA GLY A 29 3.80 -16.12 -21.56
C GLY A 29 3.98 -16.84 -20.23
N THR A 30 4.35 -18.13 -20.23
CA THR A 30 4.61 -18.89 -18.99
C THR A 30 6.05 -18.76 -18.49
N GLY A 31 6.19 -18.70 -17.17
CA GLY A 31 7.46 -18.52 -16.46
C GLY A 31 7.71 -17.10 -15.97
N HIS A 32 8.63 -16.95 -15.04
CA HIS A 32 8.97 -15.68 -14.39
C HIS A 32 10.48 -15.38 -14.39
N ARG A 33 11.31 -16.30 -14.91
CA ARG A 33 12.77 -16.27 -14.78
C ARG A 33 13.48 -15.44 -15.86
N TYR A 34 12.77 -15.12 -16.94
CA TYR A 34 13.31 -14.32 -18.04
C TYR A 34 12.32 -13.24 -18.48
N CYS A 35 12.86 -12.13 -18.93
CA CYS A 35 12.09 -11.02 -19.46
C CYS A 35 11.53 -11.34 -20.86
N TRP A 36 10.23 -11.11 -21.07
CA TRP A 36 9.57 -11.34 -22.36
C TRP A 36 9.99 -10.38 -23.48
N ASN A 37 10.53 -9.21 -23.12
CA ASN A 37 10.93 -8.18 -24.08
C ASN A 37 12.41 -8.25 -24.49
N CYS A 38 13.34 -8.51 -23.57
CA CYS A 38 14.79 -8.50 -23.85
C CYS A 38 15.52 -9.83 -23.57
N GLY A 39 14.88 -10.83 -22.98
CA GLY A 39 15.48 -12.13 -22.70
C GLY A 39 16.49 -12.18 -21.55
N SER A 40 16.74 -11.06 -20.84
CA SER A 40 17.59 -11.09 -19.64
C SER A 40 16.97 -11.93 -18.52
N GLY A 41 17.83 -12.53 -17.69
CA GLY A 41 17.40 -13.19 -16.46
C GLY A 41 16.71 -12.19 -15.52
N THR A 42 15.60 -12.60 -14.93
CA THR A 42 14.80 -11.81 -14.00
C THR A 42 14.54 -12.64 -12.74
N ASP A 43 14.42 -11.97 -11.61
CA ASP A 43 13.91 -12.60 -10.40
C ASP A 43 12.44 -12.98 -10.59
N GLU A 44 11.97 -14.07 -9.97
CA GLU A 44 10.59 -14.56 -10.12
C GLU A 44 9.55 -13.56 -9.56
N GLU A 45 9.96 -12.69 -8.64
CA GLU A 45 9.12 -11.67 -8.01
C GLU A 45 9.37 -10.27 -8.60
N ALA A 46 10.18 -10.16 -9.67
CA ALA A 46 10.43 -8.89 -10.31
C ALA A 46 9.16 -8.33 -10.98
N VAL A 47 8.82 -7.10 -10.63
CA VAL A 47 7.72 -6.31 -11.25
C VAL A 47 8.20 -5.47 -12.43
N VAL A 48 9.50 -5.23 -12.54
CA VAL A 48 10.13 -4.51 -13.64
C VAL A 48 11.43 -5.21 -14.03
N CYS A 49 11.70 -5.29 -15.33
CA CYS A 49 12.98 -5.80 -15.82
C CYS A 49 14.07 -4.74 -15.60
N VAL A 50 15.10 -5.04 -14.83
CA VAL A 50 16.21 -4.12 -14.57
C VAL A 50 17.09 -3.83 -15.80
N ALA A 51 17.02 -4.68 -16.84
CA ALA A 51 17.82 -4.53 -18.05
C ALA A 51 17.13 -3.68 -19.13
N CYS A 52 15.79 -3.68 -19.21
CA CYS A 52 15.07 -2.99 -20.29
C CYS A 52 13.87 -2.14 -19.83
N GLY A 53 13.55 -2.15 -18.53
CA GLY A 53 12.47 -1.34 -17.96
C GLY A 53 11.05 -1.83 -18.24
N VAL A 54 10.87 -2.97 -18.91
CA VAL A 54 9.51 -3.48 -19.18
C VAL A 54 8.84 -3.99 -17.90
N GLY A 55 7.53 -3.78 -17.79
CA GLY A 55 6.72 -4.35 -16.73
C GLY A 55 6.68 -5.89 -16.79
N LEU A 56 6.83 -6.52 -15.64
CA LEU A 56 6.77 -7.95 -15.44
C LEU A 56 5.67 -8.29 -14.44
N VAL A 57 5.08 -9.48 -14.59
CA VAL A 57 4.12 -10.01 -13.62
C VAL A 57 4.87 -10.96 -12.68
N PRO A 58 4.88 -10.69 -11.37
CA PRO A 58 5.52 -11.54 -10.37
C PRO A 58 4.78 -12.87 -10.22
N LYS A 59 5.49 -13.91 -9.77
CA LYS A 59 4.94 -15.26 -9.59
C LYS A 59 3.82 -15.30 -8.55
N SER A 60 3.92 -14.50 -7.49
CA SER A 60 2.88 -14.44 -6.47
C SER A 60 1.57 -13.84 -6.96
N GLY A 61 1.55 -13.18 -8.13
CA GLY A 61 0.41 -12.39 -8.59
C GLY A 61 0.07 -11.21 -7.67
N ARG A 62 0.86 -10.99 -6.60
CA ARG A 62 0.68 -9.84 -5.73
C ARG A 62 1.22 -8.62 -6.46
N PRO A 63 0.45 -7.53 -6.57
CA PRO A 63 1.04 -6.23 -6.81
C PRO A 63 2.09 -5.99 -5.71
N PRO A 64 3.17 -5.23 -5.99
CA PRO A 64 4.08 -4.83 -4.93
C PRO A 64 3.24 -4.22 -3.79
N GLU A 65 3.50 -4.64 -2.56
CA GLU A 65 2.67 -4.34 -1.36
C GLU A 65 2.36 -2.84 -1.18
N ARG A 66 3.17 -1.97 -1.80
CA ARG A 66 2.99 -0.51 -1.83
C ARG A 66 1.93 -0.01 -2.81
N ALA A 67 1.44 -0.84 -3.74
CA ALA A 67 0.50 -0.45 -4.81
C ALA A 67 -0.82 -1.25 -4.80
N ALA A 68 -0.95 -2.23 -3.90
CA ALA A 68 -2.23 -2.89 -3.70
C ALA A 68 -3.13 -1.93 -2.89
N ALA A 69 -3.94 -1.14 -3.59
CA ALA A 69 -5.12 -0.52 -3.01
C ALA A 69 -5.96 -1.65 -2.39
N GLN A 70 -5.80 -1.86 -1.08
CA GLN A 70 -6.49 -2.94 -0.40
C GLN A 70 -7.98 -2.60 -0.38
N PRO A 71 -8.88 -3.56 -0.70
CA PRO A 71 -10.30 -3.36 -0.49
C PRO A 71 -10.56 -3.01 0.99
N GLY A 72 -10.99 -1.78 1.25
CA GLY A 72 -11.20 -1.25 2.61
C GLY A 72 -10.00 -0.53 3.24
N ALA A 73 -8.99 -0.12 2.48
CA ALA A 73 -7.93 0.77 2.98
C ALA A 73 -8.53 2.14 3.39
N LYS A 74 -8.20 2.59 4.60
CA LYS A 74 -8.60 3.90 5.15
C LYS A 74 -7.73 4.99 4.53
N SER A 75 -8.29 6.18 4.28
CA SER A 75 -7.53 7.28 3.66
C SER A 75 -6.65 8.01 4.69
N LYS A 76 -5.36 8.20 4.36
CA LYS A 76 -4.39 9.02 5.10
C LYS A 76 -4.88 10.45 5.25
N VAL A 77 -5.35 11.02 4.14
CA VAL A 77 -5.85 12.40 4.08
C VAL A 77 -7.07 12.57 4.98
N ALA A 78 -8.01 11.63 4.94
CA ALA A 78 -9.17 11.65 5.83
C ALA A 78 -8.73 11.58 7.31
N ALA A 79 -7.87 10.62 7.67
CA ALA A 79 -7.37 10.49 9.04
C ALA A 79 -6.66 11.76 9.55
N GLY A 80 -5.83 12.38 8.69
CA GLY A 80 -5.11 13.61 9.00
C GLY A 80 -6.02 14.82 9.16
N LEU A 81 -6.96 15.03 8.24
CA LEU A 81 -7.94 16.12 8.34
C LEU A 81 -8.83 15.96 9.58
N LEU A 82 -9.30 14.75 9.87
CA LEU A 82 -10.06 14.47 11.08
C LEU A 82 -9.23 14.76 12.34
N GLY A 83 -7.92 14.47 12.33
CA GLY A 83 -7.02 14.77 13.44
C GLY A 83 -6.79 16.27 13.65
N ILE A 84 -6.69 17.06 12.57
CA ILE A 84 -6.48 18.51 12.67
C ILE A 84 -7.74 19.24 13.15
N PHE A 85 -8.90 18.92 12.56
CA PHE A 85 -10.15 19.65 12.83
C PHE A 85 -10.93 19.09 14.02
N LEU A 86 -10.88 17.78 14.24
CA LEU A 86 -11.64 17.07 15.28
C LEU A 86 -10.74 16.25 16.23
N GLY A 87 -9.43 16.54 16.26
CA GLY A 87 -8.46 15.80 17.09
C GLY A 87 -8.69 15.94 18.58
N TRP A 88 -9.23 17.08 19.03
CA TRP A 88 -9.56 17.28 20.44
C TRP A 88 -10.68 16.34 20.95
N LEU A 89 -11.52 15.83 20.04
CA LEU A 89 -12.56 14.81 20.31
C LEU A 89 -12.04 13.37 20.14
N GLY A 90 -10.90 13.16 19.48
CA GLY A 90 -10.33 11.83 19.24
C GLY A 90 -11.00 11.03 18.11
N ILE A 91 -11.75 11.68 17.20
CA ILE A 91 -12.52 11.00 16.15
C ILE A 91 -11.61 10.34 15.10
N HIS A 92 -10.42 10.89 14.85
CA HIS A 92 -9.43 10.27 13.96
C HIS A 92 -8.95 8.91 14.48
N ASN A 93 -8.86 8.72 15.81
CA ASN A 93 -8.52 7.42 16.40
C ASN A 93 -9.67 6.40 16.27
N PHE A 94 -10.93 6.85 16.32
CA PHE A 94 -12.08 5.99 15.96
C PHE A 94 -12.04 5.61 14.47
N TYR A 95 -11.67 6.53 13.60
CA TYR A 95 -11.55 6.28 12.16
C TYR A 95 -10.47 5.23 11.85
N LEU A 96 -9.33 5.31 12.53
CA LEU A 96 -8.20 4.36 12.42
C LEU A 96 -8.42 3.03 13.18
N GLY A 97 -9.53 2.87 13.90
CA GLY A 97 -9.86 1.64 14.63
C GLY A 97 -9.19 1.50 16.01
N PHE A 98 -8.43 2.51 16.47
CA PHE A 98 -7.78 2.51 17.79
C PHE A 98 -8.76 2.87 18.92
N THR A 99 -9.70 1.96 19.21
CA THR A 99 -10.78 2.15 20.20
C THR A 99 -10.29 2.57 21.58
N SER A 100 -9.20 1.99 22.10
CA SER A 100 -8.66 2.36 23.41
C SER A 100 -8.16 3.81 23.47
N LYS A 101 -7.48 4.28 22.42
CA LYS A 101 -7.01 5.68 22.34
C LYS A 101 -8.18 6.64 22.15
N ALA A 102 -9.13 6.25 21.31
CA ALA A 102 -10.30 7.05 20.99
C ALA A 102 -11.21 7.27 22.21
N VAL A 103 -11.46 6.21 23.00
CA VAL A 103 -12.22 6.30 24.26
C VAL A 103 -11.48 7.16 25.29
N THR A 104 -10.16 7.05 25.37
CA THR A 104 -9.35 7.87 26.30
C THR A 104 -9.48 9.36 25.96
N GLN A 105 -9.34 9.74 24.69
CA GLN A 105 -9.50 11.13 24.26
C GLN A 105 -10.94 11.63 24.41
N LEU A 106 -11.95 10.78 24.21
CA LEU A 106 -13.35 11.14 24.44
C LEU A 106 -13.60 11.47 25.91
N ILE A 107 -13.08 10.67 26.84
CA ILE A 107 -13.18 10.92 28.29
C ILE A 107 -12.46 12.23 28.64
N LEU A 108 -11.25 12.45 28.11
CA LEU A 108 -10.49 13.70 28.33
C LEU A 108 -11.21 14.94 27.79
N GLY A 109 -11.93 14.81 26.67
CA GLY A 109 -12.77 15.86 26.10
C GLY A 109 -13.97 16.18 27.01
N ILE A 110 -14.68 15.17 27.50
CA ILE A 110 -15.83 15.34 28.41
C ILE A 110 -15.39 15.95 29.75
N LEU A 111 -14.31 15.43 30.34
CA LEU A 111 -13.73 16.00 31.56
C LEU A 111 -13.22 17.44 31.33
N GLY A 112 -12.80 17.77 30.11
CA GLY A 112 -12.38 19.11 29.71
C GLY A 112 -13.51 20.11 29.77
N ILE A 113 -14.73 19.70 29.42
CA ILE A 113 -15.92 20.54 29.55
C ILE A 113 -16.20 20.87 31.03
N VAL A 114 -16.00 19.91 31.94
CA VAL A 114 -16.21 20.09 33.39
C VAL A 114 -15.08 20.90 34.04
N THR A 115 -13.85 20.83 33.51
CA THR A 115 -12.64 21.44 34.08
C THR A 115 -12.22 22.76 33.39
N PHE A 116 -13.15 23.49 32.75
CA PHE A 116 -12.87 24.76 32.05
C PHE A 116 -11.84 24.65 30.91
N GLY A 117 -11.80 23.53 30.22
CA GLY A 117 -11.08 23.39 28.95
C GLY A 117 -9.62 22.95 29.05
N VAL A 118 -9.08 22.77 30.27
CA VAL A 118 -7.65 22.47 30.46
C VAL A 118 -7.25 21.13 29.84
N THR A 119 -8.03 20.06 30.06
CA THR A 119 -7.74 18.75 29.47
C THR A 119 -8.07 18.69 27.98
N THR A 120 -8.98 19.55 27.50
CA THR A 120 -9.32 19.68 26.08
C THR A 120 -8.17 20.27 25.27
N TRP A 121 -7.42 21.21 25.83
CA TRP A 121 -6.20 21.75 25.22
C TRP A 121 -5.11 20.68 25.05
N ILE A 122 -4.90 19.86 26.08
CA ILE A 122 -3.92 18.75 26.02
C ILE A 122 -4.35 17.71 24.98
N SER A 123 -5.63 17.32 24.96
CA SER A 123 -6.19 16.41 23.95
C SER A 123 -6.11 16.98 22.53
N GLY A 124 -6.31 18.30 22.38
CA GLY A 124 -6.21 19.00 21.09
C GLY A 124 -4.79 18.98 20.53
N ILE A 125 -3.77 19.26 21.36
CA ILE A 125 -2.37 19.19 20.94
C ILE A 125 -1.99 17.76 20.55
N TRP A 126 -2.42 16.76 21.34
CA TRP A 126 -2.23 15.35 20.99
C TRP A 126 -2.85 15.03 19.63
N GLY A 127 -4.13 15.32 19.43
CA GLY A 127 -4.85 15.06 18.18
C GLY A 127 -4.24 15.79 16.97
N PHE A 128 -3.73 17.00 17.16
CA PHE A 128 -3.05 17.76 16.11
C PHE A 128 -1.73 17.11 15.68
N VAL A 129 -0.91 16.66 16.64
CA VAL A 129 0.34 15.94 16.35
C VAL A 129 0.05 14.63 15.62
N GLU A 130 -0.93 13.85 16.07
CA GLU A 130 -1.36 12.63 15.38
C GLU A 130 -1.93 12.91 13.98
N GLY A 131 -2.66 14.01 13.80
CA GLY A 131 -3.13 14.46 12.48
C GLY A 131 -2.00 14.75 11.51
N ILE A 132 -0.94 15.43 11.94
CA ILE A 132 0.26 15.67 11.12
C ILE A 132 1.01 14.37 10.83
N LEU A 133 1.14 13.49 11.82
CA LEU A 133 1.76 12.17 11.65
C LEU A 133 0.99 11.30 10.66
N ALA A 134 -0.35 11.38 10.63
CA ALA A 134 -1.17 10.69 9.64
C ALA A 134 -0.92 11.20 8.21
N LEU A 135 -0.76 12.53 8.03
CA LEU A 135 -0.49 13.13 6.72
C LEU A 135 0.95 12.90 6.23
N THR A 136 1.91 12.88 7.14
CA THR A 136 3.34 12.65 6.81
C THR A 136 3.71 11.18 6.67
N GLY A 137 2.76 10.26 6.92
CA GLY A 137 3.01 8.82 6.86
C GLY A 137 3.78 8.27 8.07
N GLY A 138 3.85 9.02 9.17
CA GLY A 138 4.40 8.55 10.44
C GLY A 138 3.55 7.48 11.12
N ILE A 139 2.29 7.30 10.71
CA ILE A 139 1.42 6.20 11.14
C ILE A 139 1.49 5.07 10.09
N PRO A 140 2.16 3.94 10.41
CA PRO A 140 2.46 2.91 9.42
C PRO A 140 1.24 2.06 9.03
N ALA A 141 0.25 1.91 9.91
CA ALA A 141 -0.94 1.09 9.69
C ALA A 141 -2.13 1.50 10.58
N ASP A 142 -3.33 1.12 10.17
CA ASP A 142 -4.54 1.14 11.02
C ASP A 142 -4.55 0.01 12.06
N ALA A 143 -5.58 -0.03 12.92
CA ALA A 143 -5.72 -1.06 13.95
C ALA A 143 -5.87 -2.49 13.38
N GLU A 144 -6.27 -2.63 12.12
CA GLU A 144 -6.36 -3.89 11.40
C GLU A 144 -5.04 -4.29 10.70
N GLY A 145 -3.98 -3.49 10.87
CA GLY A 145 -2.67 -3.74 10.26
C GLY A 145 -2.62 -3.42 8.76
N LYS A 146 -3.63 -2.73 8.21
CA LYS A 146 -3.68 -2.33 6.81
C LYS A 146 -2.94 -1.00 6.63
N PRO A 147 -2.12 -0.88 5.56
CA PRO A 147 -1.50 0.39 5.22
C PRO A 147 -2.58 1.40 4.81
N LEU A 148 -2.41 2.63 5.25
CA LEU A 148 -3.32 3.72 4.89
C LEU A 148 -3.15 4.04 3.40
N ALA A 149 -4.27 4.19 2.68
CA ALA A 149 -4.28 4.60 1.28
C ALA A 149 -4.05 6.12 1.16
N ASP A 150 -3.38 6.52 0.09
CA ASP A 150 -3.10 7.92 -0.25
C ASP A 150 -4.38 8.67 -0.65
#